data_AF-A0A6P1IZY6-F1
#
_entry.id   AF-A0A6P1IZY6-F1
#
_cell.length_a   1.000
_cell.length_b   1.000
_cell.length_c   1.000
_cell.angle_alpha   90.00
_cell.angle_beta   90.00
_cell.angle_gamma   90.00
#
_symmetry.space_group_name_H-M   'P 1'
#
loop_
_entity.id
_entity.type
_entity.pdbx_description
1 polymer ?
#
loop_
_entity_poly.entity_id
_entity_poly.type
_entity_poly.pdbx_seq_one_letter_code
_entity_poly.pdbx_strand_id
1 'polypeptide(L)'
;MSTATQSTTADPLVQQPLAERPVYATGMLLDAQDFLDEQTYHRGRLARALAFVAGGGTLAGLRVGHVPAVDAEDADDDNPARPEEVRVEAGLAVDRLGRLIELPRAACLRVTRWFDAERARNGGDGLVQAAYTTPERFLSARAIAEAAMPAAVPVPARAVVADVFLRFVACPRGLTPAFAAGPFDALNAVSVSRLRDAYELQLVARPGLDDDFNGLPAPAGATALPGETEAEGEAREAAMGNPAADLDERRAALQDAVLHGYTRREDGSLTPGPEHPNSMDASAVFVARVLIPVDAGDATVRSGSAVLVDNFGRRFLPGAGVLARWVGI
;
A
#
# COMPACT_ATOMS: atom_id res chain seq x y z
N MET A 1 -2.75 -11.56 -14.29
CA MET A 1 -4.08 -11.58 -14.94
C MET A 1 -5.08 -10.95 -13.98
N SER A 2 -5.33 -9.66 -14.14
CA SER A 2 -6.27 -8.91 -13.30
C SER A 2 -7.68 -9.36 -13.65
N THR A 3 -8.41 -9.95 -12.70
CA THR A 3 -9.78 -10.45 -12.90
C THR A 3 -10.82 -9.36 -12.67
N ALA A 4 -10.44 -8.12 -12.94
CA ALA A 4 -11.34 -7.00 -13.01
C ALA A 4 -10.66 -5.88 -13.81
N THR A 5 -10.84 -5.85 -15.12
CA THR A 5 -10.97 -4.55 -15.80
C THR A 5 -12.34 -3.99 -15.38
N GLN A 6 -12.52 -3.72 -14.09
CA GLN A 6 -13.68 -2.99 -13.61
C GLN A 6 -13.47 -1.55 -14.05
N SER A 7 -14.47 -0.99 -14.72
CA SER A 7 -14.62 0.45 -14.88
C SER A 7 -14.43 1.10 -13.50
N THR A 8 -13.25 1.66 -13.26
CA THR A 8 -12.94 2.38 -12.02
C THR A 8 -13.50 3.77 -12.16
N THR A 9 -14.47 4.14 -11.32
CA THR A 9 -14.90 5.53 -11.25
C THR A 9 -13.75 6.36 -10.68
N ALA A 10 -13.39 7.46 -11.33
CA ALA A 10 -12.36 8.36 -10.81
C ALA A 10 -12.80 8.90 -9.43
N ASP A 11 -11.97 8.71 -8.42
CA ASP A 11 -12.26 9.20 -7.07
C ASP A 11 -11.97 10.71 -6.99
N PRO A 12 -12.94 11.56 -6.59
CA PRO A 12 -12.74 13.00 -6.49
C PRO A 12 -11.61 13.40 -5.51
N LEU A 13 -11.24 12.53 -4.55
CA LEU A 13 -10.17 12.81 -3.61
C LEU A 13 -8.77 12.90 -4.23
N VAL A 14 -8.59 12.39 -5.46
CA VAL A 14 -7.34 12.55 -6.22
C VAL A 14 -7.04 14.03 -6.45
N GLN A 15 -8.08 14.84 -6.70
CA GLN A 15 -7.94 16.28 -6.97
C GLN A 15 -7.79 17.12 -5.69
N GLN A 16 -7.92 16.53 -4.49
CA GLN A 16 -7.91 17.23 -3.21
C GLN A 16 -8.76 18.53 -3.20
N PRO A 17 -10.08 18.42 -3.48
CA PRO A 17 -10.94 19.60 -3.59
C PRO A 17 -10.97 20.40 -2.28
N LEU A 18 -11.30 21.69 -2.42
CA LEU A 18 -11.54 22.56 -1.26
C LEU A 18 -12.64 21.99 -0.37
N ALA A 19 -12.60 22.35 0.91
CA ALA A 19 -13.60 21.91 1.88
C ALA A 19 -14.88 22.75 1.75
N GLU A 20 -15.56 22.64 0.62
CA GLU A 20 -16.81 23.33 0.33
C GLU A 20 -17.97 22.39 0.67
N ARG A 21 -18.86 22.84 1.55
CA ARG A 21 -20.07 22.09 1.94
C ARG A 21 -21.29 22.69 1.24
N PRO A 22 -22.21 21.87 0.71
CA PRO A 22 -23.51 22.36 0.28
C PRO A 22 -24.24 23.08 1.43
N VAL A 23 -25.01 24.12 1.10
CA VAL A 23 -25.88 24.84 2.03
C VAL A 23 -27.30 24.78 1.48
N TYR A 24 -28.14 23.97 2.13
CA TYR A 24 -29.53 23.79 1.72
C TYR A 24 -30.43 24.89 2.28
N ALA A 25 -31.32 25.40 1.44
CA ALA A 25 -32.32 26.40 1.81
C ALA A 25 -33.73 25.94 1.41
N THR A 26 -34.75 26.40 2.14
CA THR A 26 -36.15 26.10 1.83
C THR A 26 -36.50 26.58 0.42
N GLY A 27 -37.07 25.69 -0.40
CA GLY A 27 -37.45 25.99 -1.78
C GLY A 27 -36.36 25.73 -2.82
N MET A 28 -35.18 25.26 -2.43
CA MET A 28 -34.13 24.82 -3.35
C MET A 28 -34.50 23.47 -3.98
N LEU A 29 -34.23 23.33 -5.29
CA LEU A 29 -34.33 22.05 -5.99
C LEU A 29 -33.02 21.28 -5.78
N LEU A 30 -33.12 20.02 -5.38
CA LEU A 30 -31.97 19.15 -5.17
C LEU A 30 -31.69 18.32 -6.43
N ASP A 31 -30.41 18.14 -6.75
CA ASP A 31 -29.96 17.22 -7.79
C ASP A 31 -28.93 16.19 -7.28
N ALA A 32 -28.46 15.33 -8.17
CA ALA A 32 -27.48 14.31 -7.82
C ALA A 32 -26.11 14.90 -7.45
N GLN A 33 -25.76 16.07 -7.98
CA GLN A 33 -24.48 16.73 -7.73
C GLN A 33 -24.41 17.22 -6.28
N ASP A 34 -25.50 17.74 -5.73
CA ASP A 34 -25.57 18.16 -4.31
C ASP A 34 -25.13 17.03 -3.35
N PHE A 35 -25.58 15.79 -3.61
CA PHE A 35 -25.21 14.63 -2.79
C PHE A 35 -23.79 14.14 -3.06
N LEU A 36 -23.27 14.29 -4.29
CA LEU A 36 -21.88 13.96 -4.61
C LEU A 36 -20.92 14.94 -3.95
N ASP A 37 -21.27 16.22 -3.91
CA ASP A 37 -20.49 17.28 -3.26
C ASP A 37 -20.49 17.09 -1.73
N GLU A 38 -21.65 16.77 -1.13
CA GLU A 38 -21.73 16.44 0.30
C GLU A 38 -20.88 15.19 0.66
N GLN A 39 -20.97 14.12 -0.13
CA GLN A 39 -20.13 12.93 0.05
C GLN A 39 -18.64 13.25 -0.08
N THR A 40 -18.27 14.04 -1.09
CA THR A 40 -16.89 14.46 -1.34
C THR A 40 -16.38 15.33 -0.19
N TYR A 41 -17.21 16.23 0.34
CA TYR A 41 -16.89 17.04 1.52
C TYR A 41 -16.56 16.15 2.73
N HIS A 42 -17.47 15.24 3.12
CA HIS A 42 -17.26 14.38 4.29
C HIS A 42 -16.08 13.42 4.12
N ARG A 43 -15.99 12.74 2.97
CA ARG A 43 -14.85 11.86 2.64
C ARG A 43 -13.54 12.66 2.65
N GLY A 44 -13.53 13.87 2.09
CA GLY A 44 -12.35 14.74 2.05
C GLY A 44 -11.96 15.31 3.41
N ARG A 45 -12.90 15.55 4.33
CA ARG A 45 -12.59 15.94 5.72
C ARG A 45 -11.94 14.79 6.48
N LEU A 46 -12.49 13.59 6.37
CA LEU A 46 -11.91 12.39 6.99
C LEU A 46 -10.53 12.06 6.40
N ALA A 47 -10.41 12.06 5.07
CA ALA A 47 -9.15 11.76 4.40
C ALA A 47 -8.05 12.74 4.80
N ARG A 48 -8.34 14.06 4.85
CA ARG A 48 -7.38 15.04 5.37
C ARG A 48 -6.99 14.76 6.82
N ALA A 49 -7.95 14.45 7.69
CA ALA A 49 -7.65 14.12 9.08
C ALA A 49 -6.72 12.89 9.18
N LEU A 50 -7.01 11.82 8.45
CA LEU A 50 -6.17 10.61 8.44
C LEU A 50 -4.78 10.88 7.83
N ALA A 51 -4.71 11.61 6.73
CA ALA A 51 -3.45 11.93 6.06
C ALA A 51 -2.49 12.73 6.96
N PHE A 52 -3.00 13.66 7.77
CA PHE A 52 -2.16 14.50 8.63
C PHE A 52 -1.96 13.95 10.05
N VAL A 53 -2.90 13.16 10.58
CA VAL A 53 -2.76 12.55 11.91
C VAL A 53 -1.97 11.25 11.85
N ALA A 54 -2.26 10.40 10.85
CA ALA A 54 -1.66 9.09 10.72
C ALA A 54 -0.60 9.03 9.60
N GLY A 55 -0.80 9.75 8.51
CA GLY A 55 0.01 9.59 7.30
C GLY A 55 -0.47 8.42 6.43
N GLY A 56 0.35 8.04 5.44
CA GLY A 56 0.10 6.87 4.59
C GLY A 56 0.91 5.66 5.04
N GLY A 57 0.28 4.48 5.14
CA GLY A 57 0.90 3.25 5.64
C GLY A 57 -0.11 2.21 6.16
N THR A 58 0.41 1.20 6.85
CA THR A 58 -0.38 0.13 7.47
C THR A 58 -0.89 0.57 8.84
N LEU A 59 -2.21 0.55 9.04
CA LEU A 59 -2.84 0.87 10.33
C LEU A 59 -2.97 -0.38 11.22
N ALA A 60 -3.42 -1.49 10.65
CA ALA A 60 -3.60 -2.76 11.37
C ALA A 60 -3.54 -3.96 10.41
N GLY A 61 -2.99 -5.08 10.87
CA GLY A 61 -2.97 -6.34 10.11
C GLY A 61 -2.06 -6.30 8.88
N LEU A 62 -2.58 -6.79 7.74
CA LEU A 62 -1.85 -6.84 6.45
C LEU A 62 -0.52 -7.60 6.53
N ARG A 63 -0.43 -8.61 7.41
CA ARG A 63 0.76 -9.46 7.47
C ARG A 63 0.87 -10.24 6.17
N VAL A 64 2.02 -10.18 5.54
CA VAL A 64 2.34 -10.93 4.34
C VAL A 64 3.12 -12.18 4.74
N GLY A 65 2.74 -13.32 4.18
CA GLY A 65 3.41 -14.60 4.39
C GLY A 65 3.54 -15.39 3.10
N HIS A 66 4.49 -16.31 3.08
CA HIS A 66 4.61 -17.32 2.03
C HIS A 66 3.78 -18.55 2.41
N VAL A 67 3.02 -19.06 1.45
CA VAL A 67 2.28 -20.31 1.55
C VAL A 67 2.81 -21.23 0.46
N PRO A 68 3.43 -22.38 0.81
CA PRO A 68 3.95 -23.31 -0.17
C PRO A 68 2.83 -23.94 -0.99
N ALA A 69 3.18 -24.37 -2.20
CA ALA A 69 2.30 -25.20 -3.01
C ALA A 69 2.01 -26.52 -2.30
N VAL A 70 0.83 -27.07 -2.56
CA VAL A 70 0.44 -28.43 -2.20
C VAL A 70 0.02 -29.09 -3.50
N ASP A 71 0.78 -30.09 -3.92
CA ASP A 71 0.49 -30.84 -5.13
C ASP A 71 -0.74 -31.73 -4.93
N ALA A 72 -1.39 -32.10 -6.02
CA ALA A 72 -2.61 -32.92 -5.96
C ALA A 72 -2.38 -34.30 -5.33
N GLU A 73 -1.13 -34.79 -5.36
CA GLU A 73 -0.71 -36.06 -4.78
C GLU A 73 -0.55 -35.98 -3.24
N ASP A 74 -0.19 -34.80 -2.72
CA ASP A 74 0.01 -34.53 -1.30
C ASP A 74 -1.23 -33.89 -0.64
N ALA A 75 -2.29 -33.68 -1.42
CA ALA A 75 -3.52 -33.04 -0.96
C ALA A 75 -4.41 -34.00 -0.17
N ASP A 76 -4.98 -33.51 0.92
CA ASP A 76 -6.00 -34.19 1.71
C ASP A 76 -7.17 -33.24 2.06
N ASP A 77 -8.15 -33.72 2.83
CA ASP A 77 -9.35 -32.95 3.20
C ASP A 77 -9.02 -31.69 4.04
N ASP A 78 -7.95 -31.72 4.83
CA ASP A 78 -7.52 -30.61 5.69
C ASP A 78 -6.50 -29.68 5.00
N ASN A 79 -5.81 -30.17 3.97
CA ASN A 79 -4.78 -29.48 3.21
C ASN A 79 -4.97 -29.68 1.70
N PRO A 80 -5.96 -29.01 1.09
CA PRO A 80 -6.28 -29.20 -0.31
C PRO A 80 -5.17 -28.67 -1.23
N ALA A 81 -5.11 -29.25 -2.43
CA ALA A 81 -4.18 -28.84 -3.48
C ALA A 81 -4.29 -27.34 -3.76
N ARG A 82 -3.15 -26.65 -3.74
CA ARG A 82 -3.08 -25.20 -3.94
C ARG A 82 -1.76 -24.78 -4.57
N PRO A 83 -1.75 -23.71 -5.38
CA PRO A 83 -0.50 -23.16 -5.92
C PRO A 83 0.32 -22.48 -4.81
N GLU A 84 1.59 -22.20 -5.10
CA GLU A 84 2.44 -21.35 -4.26
C GLU A 84 1.89 -19.90 -4.25
N GLU A 85 1.76 -19.33 -3.05
CA GLU A 85 1.13 -18.04 -2.84
C GLU A 85 1.94 -17.14 -1.92
N VAL A 86 1.96 -15.85 -2.24
CA VAL A 86 2.20 -14.78 -1.25
C VAL A 86 0.83 -14.35 -0.75
N ARG A 87 0.55 -14.62 0.53
CA ARG A 87 -0.74 -14.34 1.17
C ARG A 87 -0.64 -13.09 2.02
N VAL A 88 -1.54 -12.15 1.80
CA VAL A 88 -1.72 -10.94 2.62
C VAL A 88 -2.93 -11.17 3.51
N GLU A 89 -2.72 -11.20 4.82
CA GLU A 89 -3.79 -11.33 5.82
C GLU A 89 -4.70 -10.09 5.87
N ALA A 90 -5.89 -10.25 6.41
CA ALA A 90 -6.84 -9.15 6.58
C ALA A 90 -6.23 -7.96 7.34
N GLY A 91 -6.70 -6.75 7.03
CA GLY A 91 -6.19 -5.55 7.67
C GLY A 91 -6.65 -4.25 7.02
N LEU A 92 -6.08 -3.15 7.50
CA LEU A 92 -6.46 -1.80 7.16
C LEU A 92 -5.20 -0.96 6.90
N ALA A 93 -5.22 -0.21 5.81
CA ALA A 93 -4.21 0.78 5.47
C ALA A 93 -4.85 2.16 5.24
N VAL A 94 -4.02 3.19 5.31
CA VAL A 94 -4.33 4.55 4.88
C VAL A 94 -3.39 4.86 3.72
N ASP A 95 -3.92 5.34 2.61
CA ASP A 95 -3.06 5.79 1.52
C ASP A 95 -2.55 7.24 1.70
N ARG A 96 -1.69 7.70 0.79
CA ARG A 96 -1.13 9.06 0.81
C ARG A 96 -2.15 10.16 0.44
N LEU A 97 -3.37 9.79 0.07
CA LEU A 97 -4.51 10.71 -0.05
C LEU A 97 -5.35 10.76 1.24
N GLY A 98 -5.09 9.87 2.19
CA GLY A 98 -5.88 9.69 3.41
C GLY A 98 -7.07 8.75 3.26
N ARG A 99 -7.20 8.04 2.13
CA ARG A 99 -8.28 7.07 1.93
C ARG A 99 -7.97 5.80 2.73
N LEU A 100 -9.02 5.25 3.34
CA LEU A 100 -8.96 3.95 4.00
C LEU A 100 -9.00 2.84 2.94
N ILE A 101 -8.10 1.87 3.05
CA ILE A 101 -8.11 0.66 2.23
C ILE A 101 -8.28 -0.54 3.16
N GLU A 102 -9.46 -1.14 3.13
CA GLU A 102 -9.77 -2.34 3.90
C GLU A 102 -9.55 -3.60 3.06
N LEU A 103 -8.73 -4.51 3.58
CA LEU A 103 -8.63 -5.89 3.11
C LEU A 103 -9.42 -6.77 4.10
N PRO A 104 -10.69 -7.09 3.82
CA PRO A 104 -11.59 -7.71 4.80
C PRO A 104 -11.28 -9.20 5.05
N ARG A 105 -10.52 -9.84 4.17
CA ARG A 105 -10.13 -11.25 4.26
C ARG A 105 -8.76 -11.44 3.63
N ALA A 106 -8.09 -12.53 3.99
CA ALA A 106 -6.83 -12.88 3.35
C ALA A 106 -6.98 -12.95 1.82
N ALA A 107 -5.97 -12.43 1.13
CA ALA A 107 -5.91 -12.43 -0.33
C ALA A 107 -4.56 -12.95 -0.80
N CYS A 108 -4.56 -13.66 -1.92
CA CYS A 108 -3.43 -14.45 -2.37
C CYS A 108 -2.92 -13.94 -3.73
N LEU A 109 -1.60 -13.82 -3.83
CA LEU A 109 -0.88 -13.55 -5.06
C LEU A 109 -0.19 -14.85 -5.48
N ARG A 110 -0.62 -15.44 -6.61
CA ARG A 110 -0.07 -16.70 -7.11
C ARG A 110 1.31 -16.47 -7.72
N VAL A 111 2.35 -16.95 -7.06
CA VAL A 111 3.73 -16.58 -7.35
C VAL A 111 4.18 -17.12 -8.71
N THR A 112 3.94 -18.40 -8.98
CA THR A 112 4.30 -19.04 -10.27
C THR A 112 3.63 -18.31 -11.44
N ARG A 113 2.33 -18.04 -11.34
CA ARG A 113 1.58 -17.34 -12.40
C ARG A 113 2.10 -15.93 -12.66
N TRP A 114 2.48 -15.20 -11.61
CA TRP A 114 3.08 -13.88 -11.74
C TRP A 114 4.46 -13.98 -12.40
N PHE A 115 5.29 -14.89 -11.94
CA PHE A 115 6.66 -15.08 -12.44
C PHE A 115 6.68 -15.47 -13.92
N ASP A 116 5.81 -16.40 -14.34
CA ASP A 116 5.67 -16.80 -15.75
C ASP A 116 5.20 -15.63 -16.63
N ALA A 117 4.32 -14.77 -16.09
CA ALA A 117 3.85 -13.59 -16.80
C ALA A 117 4.95 -12.53 -16.97
N GLU A 118 5.78 -12.31 -15.93
CA GLU A 118 6.95 -11.42 -16.03
C GLU A 118 8.03 -12.00 -16.94
N ARG A 119 8.24 -13.32 -16.93
CA ARG A 119 9.14 -14.00 -17.86
C ARG A 119 8.69 -13.86 -19.31
N ALA A 120 7.39 -13.97 -19.57
CA ALA A 120 6.84 -13.78 -20.91
C ALA A 120 6.89 -12.32 -21.37
N ARG A 121 6.82 -11.36 -20.44
CA ARG A 121 6.89 -9.93 -20.74
C ARG A 121 8.33 -9.55 -21.09
N ASN A 122 8.53 -8.97 -22.27
CA ASN A 122 9.83 -8.50 -22.75
C ASN A 122 10.96 -9.56 -22.57
N GLY A 123 10.64 -10.85 -22.77
CA GLY A 123 11.60 -11.94 -22.64
C GLY A 123 12.16 -12.18 -21.22
N GLY A 124 11.58 -11.56 -20.18
CA GLY A 124 12.04 -11.70 -18.81
C GLY A 124 13.08 -10.67 -18.37
N ASP A 125 13.35 -9.65 -19.19
CA ASP A 125 14.29 -8.57 -18.87
C ASP A 125 14.00 -7.93 -17.50
N GLY A 126 12.72 -7.75 -17.16
CA GLY A 126 12.31 -7.22 -15.86
C GLY A 126 12.71 -8.10 -14.68
N LEU A 127 12.67 -9.43 -14.84
CA LEU A 127 13.15 -10.38 -13.82
C LEU A 127 14.67 -10.30 -13.69
N VAL A 128 15.39 -10.18 -14.81
CA VAL A 128 16.85 -10.04 -14.80
C VAL A 128 17.28 -8.74 -14.10
N GLN A 129 16.62 -7.62 -14.40
CA GLN A 129 16.91 -6.31 -13.80
C GLN A 129 16.55 -6.23 -12.31
N ALA A 130 15.58 -7.02 -11.85
CA ALA A 130 15.19 -7.11 -10.46
C ALA A 130 15.85 -8.27 -9.70
N ALA A 131 16.78 -9.00 -10.31
CA ALA A 131 17.49 -10.10 -9.69
C ALA A 131 18.85 -9.66 -9.12
N TYR A 132 19.08 -9.98 -7.85
CA TYR A 132 20.25 -9.55 -7.10
C TYR A 132 20.97 -10.73 -6.46
N THR A 133 22.31 -10.65 -6.39
CA THR A 133 23.19 -11.65 -5.76
C THR A 133 23.51 -11.36 -4.30
N THR A 134 23.10 -10.20 -3.79
CA THR A 134 23.20 -9.81 -2.37
C THR A 134 21.88 -9.18 -1.90
N PRO A 135 20.75 -9.90 -2.00
CA PRO A 135 19.43 -9.33 -1.74
C PRO A 135 19.19 -8.94 -0.27
N GLU A 136 20.00 -9.44 0.68
CA GLU A 136 19.94 -9.10 2.11
C GLU A 136 20.03 -7.60 2.37
N ARG A 137 20.78 -6.85 1.56
CA ARG A 137 20.98 -5.40 1.73
C ARG A 137 19.70 -4.57 1.54
N PHE A 138 18.70 -5.17 0.91
CA PHE A 138 17.42 -4.54 0.62
C PHE A 138 16.33 -4.93 1.61
N LEU A 139 16.65 -5.72 2.63
CA LEU A 139 15.75 -6.13 3.69
C LEU A 139 15.90 -5.23 4.91
N SER A 140 14.81 -5.11 5.67
CA SER A 140 14.87 -4.52 7.01
C SER A 140 15.78 -5.34 7.94
N ALA A 141 16.43 -4.66 8.89
CA ALA A 141 17.27 -5.31 9.89
C ALA A 141 16.51 -6.41 10.68
N ARG A 142 15.21 -6.21 10.91
CA ARG A 142 14.37 -7.21 11.58
C ARG A 142 14.13 -8.44 10.70
N ALA A 143 13.88 -8.28 9.41
CA ALA A 143 13.72 -9.43 8.51
C ALA A 143 15.02 -10.25 8.41
N ILE A 144 16.19 -9.59 8.38
CA ILE A 144 17.48 -10.26 8.43
C ILE A 144 17.65 -11.07 9.72
N ALA A 145 17.32 -10.46 10.87
CA ALA A 145 17.38 -11.14 12.16
C ALA A 145 16.42 -12.34 12.25
N GLU A 146 15.19 -12.20 11.73
CA GLU A 146 14.22 -13.30 11.67
C GLU A 146 14.67 -14.42 10.72
N ALA A 147 15.29 -14.10 9.58
CA ALA A 147 15.84 -15.08 8.63
C ALA A 147 17.06 -15.84 9.18
N ALA A 148 17.76 -15.29 10.17
CA ALA A 148 18.87 -15.94 10.86
C ALA A 148 18.43 -16.91 11.97
N MET A 149 17.13 -16.95 12.31
CA MET A 149 16.62 -17.85 13.35
C MET A 149 16.59 -19.32 12.87
N PRO A 150 16.75 -20.30 13.78
CA PRO A 150 16.58 -21.71 13.44
C PRO A 150 15.21 -21.99 12.82
N ALA A 151 15.18 -22.80 11.75
CA ALA A 151 13.98 -23.16 10.98
C ALA A 151 13.25 -22.01 10.25
N ALA A 152 13.83 -20.80 10.20
CA ALA A 152 13.35 -19.73 9.34
C ALA A 152 13.71 -19.97 7.86
N VAL A 153 13.02 -19.29 6.95
CA VAL A 153 13.43 -19.23 5.54
C VAL A 153 14.70 -18.38 5.46
N PRO A 154 15.85 -18.94 5.02
CA PRO A 154 17.09 -18.18 4.96
C PRO A 154 17.05 -17.17 3.82
N VAL A 155 17.94 -16.16 3.89
CA VAL A 155 18.11 -15.24 2.75
C VAL A 155 18.70 -16.02 1.56
N PRO A 156 18.03 -16.00 0.39
CA PRO A 156 18.55 -16.67 -0.80
C PRO A 156 19.79 -15.96 -1.34
N ALA A 157 20.78 -16.73 -1.81
CA ALA A 157 21.99 -16.18 -2.43
C ALA A 157 21.72 -15.38 -3.71
N ARG A 158 20.62 -15.71 -4.41
CA ARG A 158 20.13 -14.91 -5.54
C ARG A 158 18.61 -14.90 -5.53
N ALA A 159 18.01 -13.72 -5.67
CA ALA A 159 16.57 -13.59 -5.74
C ALA A 159 16.14 -12.42 -6.61
N VAL A 160 14.97 -12.60 -7.24
CA VAL A 160 14.18 -11.48 -7.77
C VAL A 160 13.55 -10.77 -6.58
N VAL A 161 13.84 -9.48 -6.43
CA VAL A 161 13.19 -8.61 -5.45
C VAL A 161 11.89 -8.11 -6.06
N ALA A 162 10.79 -8.28 -5.33
CA ALA A 162 9.50 -7.73 -5.71
C ALA A 162 8.80 -7.13 -4.49
N ASP A 163 7.98 -6.12 -4.72
CA ASP A 163 7.27 -5.39 -3.68
C ASP A 163 5.76 -5.65 -3.81
N VAL A 164 5.09 -5.81 -2.67
CA VAL A 164 3.65 -6.00 -2.55
C VAL A 164 3.00 -4.66 -2.27
N PHE A 165 2.11 -4.22 -3.16
CA PHE A 165 1.35 -2.99 -3.02
C PHE A 165 -0.14 -3.27 -2.79
N LEU A 166 -0.75 -2.40 -1.99
CA LEU A 166 -2.19 -2.34 -1.76
C LEU A 166 -2.72 -0.98 -2.22
N ARG A 167 -3.64 -0.98 -3.18
CA ARG A 167 -4.18 0.23 -3.81
C ARG A 167 -5.68 0.35 -3.56
N PHE A 168 -6.17 1.57 -3.34
CA PHE A 168 -7.59 1.87 -3.28
C PHE A 168 -8.23 1.79 -4.67
N VAL A 169 -9.41 1.17 -4.77
CA VAL A 169 -10.19 1.15 -6.02
C VAL A 169 -11.67 1.39 -5.69
N ALA A 170 -12.30 2.38 -6.34
CA ALA A 170 -13.74 2.56 -6.28
C ALA A 170 -14.41 1.67 -7.34
N CYS A 171 -15.13 0.63 -6.89
CA CYS A 171 -15.75 -0.35 -7.77
C CYS A 171 -17.28 -0.26 -7.72
N PRO A 172 -17.96 -0.02 -8.85
CA PRO A 172 -19.41 -0.12 -8.92
C PRO A 172 -19.91 -1.51 -8.49
N ARG A 173 -20.92 -1.54 -7.63
CA ARG A 173 -21.53 -2.76 -7.06
C ARG A 173 -23.03 -2.76 -7.31
N GLY A 174 -23.39 -3.31 -8.47
CA GLY A 174 -24.75 -3.69 -8.86
C GLY A 174 -25.76 -2.55 -8.94
N LEU A 175 -26.75 -2.70 -9.82
CA LEU A 175 -28.02 -2.00 -9.68
C LEU A 175 -28.89 -2.89 -8.78
N THR A 176 -29.38 -2.37 -7.67
CA THR A 176 -30.44 -3.08 -6.93
C THR A 176 -31.77 -2.73 -7.59
N PRO A 177 -32.69 -3.66 -7.89
CA PRO A 177 -34.03 -3.29 -8.28
C PRO A 177 -34.70 -2.58 -7.10
N ALA A 178 -35.16 -1.34 -7.29
CA ALA A 178 -36.07 -0.72 -6.33
C ALA A 178 -37.45 -1.35 -6.53
N PHE A 179 -37.80 -2.37 -5.76
CA PHE A 179 -39.20 -2.75 -5.65
C PHE A 179 -39.89 -1.69 -4.79
N ALA A 180 -40.72 -0.86 -5.41
CA ALA A 180 -41.59 0.06 -4.68
C ALA A 180 -42.54 -0.77 -3.80
N ALA A 181 -42.54 -0.52 -2.49
CA ALA A 181 -43.56 -1.07 -1.61
C ALA A 181 -44.76 -0.09 -1.60
N GLY A 182 -45.89 -0.49 -2.18
CA GLY A 182 -47.15 0.26 -2.15
C GLY A 182 -47.78 0.54 -3.52
N PRO A 183 -49.02 1.07 -3.58
CA PRO A 183 -49.75 1.31 -4.82
C PRO A 183 -49.39 2.70 -5.40
N PHE A 184 -48.34 2.78 -6.23
CA PHE A 184 -47.96 4.02 -6.93
C PHE A 184 -47.63 3.79 -8.41
N ASP A 185 -48.09 4.72 -9.26
CA ASP A 185 -47.81 4.85 -10.72
C ASP A 185 -46.38 5.38 -11.04
N ALA A 186 -45.41 5.14 -10.15
CA ALA A 186 -44.04 5.63 -10.33
C ALA A 186 -43.17 4.62 -11.10
N LEU A 187 -42.83 4.93 -12.35
CA LEU A 187 -42.00 4.13 -13.27
C LEU A 187 -40.48 4.15 -12.96
N ASN A 188 -40.07 4.49 -11.74
CA ASN A 188 -38.65 4.51 -11.37
C ASN A 188 -38.11 3.07 -11.20
N ALA A 189 -37.79 2.41 -12.32
CA ALA A 189 -37.37 1.01 -12.39
C ALA A 189 -35.92 0.75 -11.92
N VAL A 190 -35.17 1.77 -11.50
CA VAL A 190 -33.74 1.68 -11.16
C VAL A 190 -33.44 2.38 -9.83
N SER A 191 -32.70 1.71 -8.94
CA SER A 191 -32.17 2.30 -7.70
C SER A 191 -30.72 2.76 -7.85
N VAL A 192 -30.21 3.49 -6.85
CA VAL A 192 -28.82 3.96 -6.78
C VAL A 192 -27.81 2.83 -6.97
N SER A 193 -26.86 3.03 -7.88
CA SER A 193 -25.66 2.20 -7.96
C SER A 193 -24.82 2.43 -6.70
N ARG A 194 -24.38 1.35 -6.05
CA ARG A 194 -23.47 1.47 -4.89
C ARG A 194 -22.05 1.52 -5.42
N LEU A 195 -21.23 2.45 -4.92
CA LEU A 195 -19.79 2.38 -5.06
C LEU A 195 -19.22 1.65 -3.84
N ARG A 196 -18.41 0.62 -4.07
CA ARG A 196 -17.63 -0.02 -3.02
C ARG A 196 -16.23 0.54 -3.06
N ASP A 197 -15.80 1.06 -1.92
CA ASP A 197 -14.40 1.27 -1.60
C ASP A 197 -13.75 -0.12 -1.47
N ALA A 198 -13.05 -0.51 -2.53
CA ALA A 198 -12.40 -1.80 -2.69
C ALA A 198 -10.89 -1.63 -2.72
N TYR A 199 -10.19 -2.74 -2.96
CA TYR A 199 -8.75 -2.80 -2.99
C TYR A 199 -8.26 -3.55 -4.22
N GLU A 200 -7.02 -3.26 -4.59
CA GLU A 200 -6.24 -4.05 -5.53
C GLU A 200 -4.90 -4.39 -4.89
N LEU A 201 -4.52 -5.67 -4.95
CA LEU A 201 -3.19 -6.14 -4.56
C LEU A 201 -2.33 -6.38 -5.78
N GLN A 202 -1.11 -5.88 -5.74
CA GLN A 202 -0.16 -5.99 -6.83
C GLN A 202 1.18 -6.52 -6.31
N LEU A 203 1.79 -7.42 -7.08
CA LEU A 203 3.18 -7.84 -6.89
C LEU A 203 3.99 -7.23 -8.04
N VAL A 204 5.00 -6.44 -7.71
CA VAL A 204 5.73 -5.62 -8.69
C VAL A 204 7.22 -5.90 -8.57
N ALA A 205 7.86 -6.33 -9.65
CA ALA A 205 9.31 -6.54 -9.68
C ALA A 205 10.04 -5.21 -9.42
N ARG A 206 11.12 -5.25 -8.64
CA ARG A 206 11.82 -4.05 -8.19
C ARG A 206 13.24 -3.95 -8.78
N PRO A 207 13.39 -3.38 -9.98
CA PRO A 207 14.70 -3.09 -10.55
C PRO A 207 15.30 -1.79 -9.98
N GLY A 208 16.59 -1.57 -10.24
CA GLY A 208 17.26 -0.30 -9.96
C GLY A 208 17.60 -0.06 -8.48
N LEU A 209 17.55 -1.08 -7.64
CA LEU A 209 18.08 -1.03 -6.28
C LEU A 209 19.61 -1.17 -6.25
N ASP A 210 20.25 -0.38 -5.39
CA ASP A 210 21.69 -0.38 -5.15
C ASP A 210 22.02 0.09 -3.72
N ASP A 211 23.29 0.40 -3.46
CA ASP A 211 23.76 0.77 -2.12
C ASP A 211 23.28 2.17 -1.70
N ASP A 212 22.97 3.05 -2.67
CA ASP A 212 22.47 4.40 -2.42
C ASP A 212 20.93 4.45 -2.42
N PHE A 213 20.28 3.44 -3.01
CA PHE A 213 18.83 3.38 -3.15
C PHE A 213 18.24 1.99 -2.86
N ASN A 214 17.60 1.87 -1.69
CA ASN A 214 16.90 0.65 -1.27
C ASN A 214 15.42 0.60 -1.69
N GLY A 215 14.85 1.69 -2.21
CA GLY A 215 13.46 1.79 -2.63
C GLY A 215 12.43 1.49 -1.54
N LEU A 216 12.77 1.66 -0.26
CA LEU A 216 11.83 1.56 0.85
C LEU A 216 11.12 2.91 1.08
N PRO A 217 9.91 2.93 1.66
CA PRO A 217 9.24 4.18 2.00
C PRO A 217 10.09 5.02 2.95
N ALA A 218 10.13 6.34 2.71
CA ALA A 218 10.73 7.27 3.67
C ALA A 218 10.04 7.14 5.05
N PRO A 219 10.68 7.51 6.17
CA PRO A 219 10.05 7.48 7.49
C PRO A 219 8.71 8.25 7.54
N ALA A 220 7.84 7.86 8.47
CA ALA A 220 6.58 8.57 8.68
C ALA A 220 6.86 10.01 9.15
N GLY A 221 6.23 10.99 8.53
CA GLY A 221 6.44 12.41 8.84
C GLY A 221 7.62 13.06 8.12
N ALA A 222 8.38 12.31 7.32
CA ALA A 222 9.48 12.87 6.52
C ALA A 222 8.95 13.98 5.60
N THR A 223 9.52 15.17 5.71
CA THR A 223 9.16 16.34 4.90
C THR A 223 10.41 17.07 4.46
N ALA A 224 10.38 17.70 3.29
CA ALA A 224 11.46 18.58 2.85
C ALA A 224 11.16 20.02 3.29
N LEU A 225 12.14 20.69 3.88
CA LEU A 225 12.06 22.11 4.24
C LEU A 225 12.45 23.00 3.05
N PRO A 226 11.79 24.15 2.87
CA PRO A 226 12.20 25.11 1.84
C PRO A 226 13.62 25.63 2.08
N GLY A 227 14.50 25.45 1.09
CA GLY A 227 15.86 25.98 1.12
C GLY A 227 16.89 25.13 1.89
N GLU A 228 16.48 23.97 2.43
CA GLU A 228 17.45 23.02 3.00
C GLU A 228 18.19 22.27 1.90
N THR A 229 19.45 21.93 2.16
CA THR A 229 20.23 20.99 1.35
C THR A 229 19.84 19.54 1.70
N GLU A 230 20.13 18.60 0.80
CA GLU A 230 19.86 17.17 1.02
C GLU A 230 20.52 16.64 2.31
N ALA A 231 21.78 17.03 2.55
CA ALA A 231 22.51 16.63 3.76
C ALA A 231 21.90 17.23 5.04
N GLU A 232 21.37 18.45 4.99
CA GLU A 232 20.67 19.07 6.14
C GLU A 232 19.35 18.35 6.43
N GLY A 233 18.58 18.02 5.39
CA GLY A 233 17.35 17.24 5.51
C GLY A 233 17.60 15.85 6.09
N GLU A 234 18.61 15.14 5.59
CA GLU A 234 19.03 13.84 6.11
C GLU A 234 19.41 13.90 7.59
N ALA A 235 20.21 14.90 7.98
CA ALA A 235 20.62 15.08 9.38
C ALA A 235 19.42 15.36 10.29
N ARG A 236 18.47 16.20 9.86
CA ARG A 236 17.24 16.52 10.61
C ARG A 236 16.34 15.29 10.80
N GLU A 237 16.09 14.53 9.74
CA GLU A 237 15.30 13.30 9.79
C GLU A 237 15.98 12.23 10.67
N ALA A 238 17.31 12.09 10.56
CA ALA A 238 18.09 11.18 11.39
C ALA A 238 18.02 11.56 12.88
N ALA A 239 18.09 12.85 13.20
CA ALA A 239 17.96 13.34 14.57
C ALA A 239 16.59 12.96 15.17
N MET A 240 15.49 13.14 14.43
CA MET A 240 14.13 12.86 14.92
C MET A 240 13.96 11.43 15.43
N GLY A 241 14.49 10.46 14.67
CA GLY A 241 14.42 9.02 15.00
C GLY A 241 15.50 8.51 15.96
N ASN A 242 16.53 9.32 16.26
CA ASN A 242 17.67 8.89 17.06
C ASN A 242 17.43 9.15 18.56
N PRO A 243 17.27 8.11 19.40
CA PRO A 243 17.07 8.30 20.85
C PRO A 243 18.29 8.87 21.57
N ALA A 244 19.49 8.79 20.96
CA ALA A 244 20.73 9.32 21.50
C ALA A 244 21.03 10.77 21.07
N ALA A 245 20.24 11.34 20.15
CA ALA A 245 20.36 12.75 19.76
C ALA A 245 19.91 13.69 20.89
N ASP A 246 20.37 14.94 20.84
CA ASP A 246 20.00 15.95 21.83
C ASP A 246 18.48 16.19 21.85
N LEU A 247 17.92 16.44 23.03
CA LEU A 247 16.47 16.59 23.18
C LEU A 247 15.91 17.82 22.46
N ASP A 248 16.67 18.92 22.43
CA ASP A 248 16.24 20.14 21.75
C ASP A 248 16.35 19.99 20.23
N GLU A 249 17.37 19.29 19.72
CA GLU A 249 17.47 18.93 18.30
C GLU A 249 16.29 18.07 17.85
N ARG A 250 15.94 17.03 18.62
CA ARG A 250 14.78 16.17 18.33
C ARG A 250 13.47 16.94 18.35
N ARG A 251 13.32 17.87 19.30
CA ARG A 251 12.13 18.72 19.41
C ARG A 251 12.03 19.67 18.23
N ALA A 252 13.13 20.33 17.85
CA ALA A 252 13.16 21.22 16.70
C ALA A 252 12.81 20.48 15.40
N ALA A 253 13.43 19.33 15.16
CA ALA A 253 13.12 18.49 13.99
C ALA A 253 11.64 18.09 13.93
N LEU A 254 11.04 17.71 15.07
CA LEU A 254 9.61 17.40 15.15
C LEU A 254 8.74 18.63 14.83
N GLN A 255 9.07 19.79 15.41
CA GLN A 255 8.32 21.03 15.16
C GLN A 255 8.39 21.44 13.69
N ASP A 256 9.57 21.34 13.07
CA ASP A 256 9.77 21.64 11.66
C ASP A 256 8.94 20.70 10.77
N ALA A 257 8.92 19.41 11.06
CA ALA A 257 8.10 18.44 10.32
C ALA A 257 6.59 18.73 10.46
N VAL A 258 6.13 19.15 11.64
CA VAL A 258 4.72 19.53 11.84
C VAL A 258 4.37 20.81 11.08
N LEU A 259 5.22 21.85 11.16
CA LEU A 259 4.96 23.14 10.54
C LEU A 259 5.05 23.10 9.01
N HIS A 260 5.94 22.27 8.46
CA HIS A 260 6.16 22.14 7.02
C HIS A 260 5.48 20.92 6.39
N GLY A 261 4.88 20.04 7.20
CA GLY A 261 4.17 18.86 6.70
C GLY A 261 2.85 19.17 5.98
N TYR A 262 2.35 20.41 6.07
CA TYR A 262 1.15 20.82 5.32
C TYR A 262 1.51 21.17 3.87
N THR A 263 1.24 20.23 2.97
CA THR A 263 1.37 20.44 1.51
C THR A 263 -0.01 20.37 0.84
N ARG A 264 -0.38 21.41 0.09
CA ARG A 264 -1.51 21.35 -0.84
C ARG A 264 -0.96 21.09 -2.25
N ARG A 265 -1.60 20.18 -2.99
CA ARG A 265 -1.19 19.84 -4.35
C ARG A 265 -1.89 20.74 -5.35
N GLU A 266 -1.13 21.38 -6.22
CA GLU A 266 -1.67 22.29 -7.25
C GLU A 266 -2.15 21.53 -8.50
N ASP A 267 -1.46 20.44 -8.86
CA ASP A 267 -1.68 19.75 -10.15
C ASP A 267 -2.58 18.49 -10.05
N GLY A 268 -3.14 18.22 -8.86
CA GLY A 268 -3.93 17.01 -8.60
C GLY A 268 -3.16 15.68 -8.74
N SER A 269 -1.84 15.73 -9.00
CA SER A 269 -0.97 14.57 -9.08
C SER A 269 -0.21 14.37 -7.77
N LEU A 270 -0.01 13.11 -7.39
CA LEU A 270 0.74 12.74 -6.20
C LEU A 270 2.16 12.36 -6.62
N THR A 271 3.17 13.10 -6.15
CA THR A 271 4.57 12.78 -6.43
C THR A 271 4.91 11.38 -5.93
N PRO A 272 5.45 10.47 -6.77
CA PRO A 272 5.91 9.16 -6.34
C PRO A 272 6.91 9.27 -5.18
N GLY A 273 6.74 8.45 -4.15
CA GLY A 273 7.76 8.26 -3.12
C GLY A 273 8.85 7.28 -3.56
N PRO A 274 9.96 7.14 -2.81
CA PRO A 274 11.04 6.19 -3.12
C PRO A 274 10.55 4.76 -3.35
N GLU A 275 9.49 4.36 -2.65
CA GLU A 275 8.88 3.05 -2.76
C GLU A 275 8.17 2.81 -4.09
N HIS A 276 7.77 3.84 -4.83
CA HIS A 276 6.94 3.70 -6.03
C HIS A 276 7.80 3.58 -7.30
N PRO A 277 7.72 2.47 -8.05
CA PRO A 277 8.27 2.42 -9.41
C PRO A 277 7.56 3.44 -10.34
N ASN A 278 8.22 3.87 -11.41
CA ASN A 278 7.72 4.91 -12.33
C ASN A 278 6.32 4.65 -12.95
N SER A 279 5.87 3.40 -13.00
CA SER A 279 4.56 2.99 -13.53
C SER A 279 3.49 2.76 -12.46
N MET A 280 3.84 2.93 -11.18
CA MET A 280 2.96 2.63 -10.06
C MET A 280 2.13 3.84 -9.66
N ASP A 281 0.86 3.63 -9.30
CA ASP A 281 0.03 4.64 -8.66
C ASP A 281 0.72 5.11 -7.37
N ALA A 282 1.08 6.39 -7.30
CA ALA A 282 1.80 6.98 -6.18
C ALA A 282 1.01 6.98 -4.86
N SER A 283 -0.29 6.66 -4.91
CA SER A 283 -1.14 6.45 -3.73
C SER A 283 -1.12 5.02 -3.22
N ALA A 284 -0.58 4.05 -3.96
CA ALA A 284 -0.54 2.68 -3.49
C ALA A 284 0.35 2.52 -2.25
N VAL A 285 -0.11 1.71 -1.30
CA VAL A 285 0.61 1.49 -0.05
C VAL A 285 1.56 0.31 -0.21
N PHE A 286 2.85 0.54 0.02
CA PHE A 286 3.84 -0.54 0.15
C PHE A 286 3.53 -1.37 1.40
N VAL A 287 3.33 -2.68 1.22
CA VAL A 287 2.93 -3.60 2.30
C VAL A 287 4.03 -4.57 2.68
N ALA A 288 4.84 -5.05 1.75
CA ALA A 288 5.96 -5.93 2.04
C ALA A 288 6.93 -5.99 0.86
N ARG A 289 8.17 -6.37 1.15
CA ARG A 289 9.12 -6.82 0.13
C ARG A 289 9.21 -8.34 0.17
N VAL A 290 9.32 -8.96 -1.00
CA VAL A 290 9.50 -10.40 -1.15
C VAL A 290 10.76 -10.70 -1.94
N LEU A 291 11.51 -11.71 -1.49
CA LEU A 291 12.63 -12.28 -2.22
C LEU A 291 12.19 -13.60 -2.81
N ILE A 292 12.10 -13.64 -4.13
CA ILE A 292 11.74 -14.82 -4.89
C ILE A 292 13.03 -15.51 -5.34
N PRO A 293 13.39 -16.68 -4.78
CA PRO A 293 14.63 -17.36 -5.12
C PRO A 293 14.65 -17.82 -6.58
N VAL A 294 15.78 -17.55 -7.25
CA VAL A 294 16.00 -17.92 -8.65
C VAL A 294 17.30 -18.71 -8.80
N ASP A 295 17.44 -19.38 -9.93
CA ASP A 295 18.67 -20.10 -10.27
C ASP A 295 19.87 -19.14 -10.31
N ALA A 296 21.05 -19.65 -9.92
CA ALA A 296 22.25 -18.84 -9.83
C ALA A 296 22.70 -18.33 -11.22
N GLY A 297 22.53 -19.14 -12.27
CA GLY A 297 22.93 -18.84 -13.65
C GLY A 297 21.83 -18.18 -14.48
N ASP A 298 20.56 -18.33 -14.11
CA ASP A 298 19.43 -17.77 -14.86
C ASP A 298 18.34 -17.19 -13.94
N ALA A 299 18.24 -15.86 -13.91
CA ALA A 299 17.22 -15.13 -13.14
C ALA A 299 15.78 -15.35 -13.63
N THR A 300 15.59 -15.95 -14.82
CA THR A 300 14.27 -16.29 -15.37
C THR A 300 13.80 -17.69 -14.97
N VAL A 301 14.56 -18.39 -14.13
CA VAL A 301 14.23 -19.72 -13.62
C VAL A 301 14.14 -19.68 -12.10
N ARG A 302 13.03 -20.15 -11.54
CA ARG A 302 12.85 -20.32 -10.08
C ARG A 302 13.75 -21.45 -9.57
N SER A 303 14.37 -21.28 -8.40
CA SER A 303 15.14 -22.36 -7.76
C SER A 303 14.27 -23.37 -6.97
N GLY A 304 12.96 -23.12 -6.88
CA GLY A 304 12.01 -23.93 -6.10
C GLY A 304 12.07 -23.71 -4.58
N SER A 305 13.01 -22.90 -4.09
CA SER A 305 13.10 -22.55 -2.66
C SER A 305 11.96 -21.62 -2.20
N ALA A 306 11.69 -21.62 -0.89
CA ALA A 306 10.65 -20.81 -0.28
C ALA A 306 10.90 -19.30 -0.44
N VAL A 307 9.83 -18.53 -0.61
CA VAL A 307 9.89 -17.07 -0.73
C VAL A 307 10.10 -16.46 0.65
N LEU A 308 11.10 -15.60 0.78
CA LEU A 308 11.32 -14.80 1.99
C LEU A 308 10.49 -13.51 1.91
N VAL A 309 9.84 -13.14 3.02
CA VAL A 309 8.99 -11.95 3.09
C VAL A 309 9.48 -11.00 4.19
N ASP A 310 9.77 -9.76 3.83
CA ASP A 310 10.02 -8.66 4.75
C ASP A 310 8.77 -7.80 4.92
N ASN A 311 8.19 -7.87 6.12
CA ASN A 311 7.03 -7.07 6.52
C ASN A 311 7.42 -5.75 7.19
N PHE A 312 8.70 -5.50 7.48
CA PHE A 312 9.10 -4.45 8.42
C PHE A 312 9.70 -3.23 7.74
N GLY A 313 10.05 -3.31 6.46
CA GLY A 313 10.45 -2.15 5.65
C GLY A 313 9.31 -1.17 5.33
N ARG A 314 8.05 -1.47 5.72
CA ARG A 314 6.88 -0.64 5.43
C ARG A 314 6.63 0.44 6.49
N ARG A 315 5.80 1.42 6.14
CA ARG A 315 5.27 2.39 7.11
C ARG A 315 4.20 1.75 7.99
N PHE A 316 4.39 1.86 9.30
CA PHE A 316 3.38 1.54 10.30
C PHE A 316 2.80 2.82 10.87
N LEU A 317 1.48 2.88 11.00
CA LEU A 317 0.75 4.00 11.55
C LEU A 317 0.20 3.61 12.93
N PRO A 318 1.02 3.61 14.00
CA PRO A 318 0.57 3.16 15.30
C PRO A 318 -0.55 4.07 15.82
N GLY A 319 -1.66 3.45 16.24
CA GLY A 319 -2.74 4.21 16.89
C GLY A 319 -2.25 4.87 18.18
N ALA A 320 -2.87 6.00 18.55
CA ALA A 320 -2.48 6.77 19.74
C ALA A 320 -2.42 5.92 21.04
N GLY A 321 -3.29 4.92 21.19
CA GLY A 321 -3.24 4.01 22.33
C GLY A 321 -2.00 3.09 22.36
N VAL A 322 -1.48 2.68 21.19
CA VAL A 322 -0.23 1.92 21.11
C VAL A 322 0.96 2.80 21.48
N LEU A 323 0.96 4.05 21.01
CA LEU A 323 1.98 5.03 21.38
C LEU A 323 1.93 5.35 22.88
N ALA A 324 0.75 5.60 23.45
CA ALA A 324 0.56 5.81 24.89
C ALA A 324 1.17 4.65 25.70
N ARG A 325 0.82 3.40 25.36
CA ARG A 325 1.39 2.22 26.01
C ARG A 325 2.91 2.12 25.84
N TRP A 326 3.43 2.46 24.66
CA TRP A 326 4.87 2.43 24.38
C TRP A 326 5.64 3.44 25.24
N VAL A 327 5.05 4.61 25.52
CA VAL A 327 5.62 5.62 26.42
C VAL A 327 5.21 5.44 27.88
N GLY A 328 4.49 4.36 28.22
CA GLY A 328 4.14 3.99 29.59
C GLY A 328 2.93 4.70 30.20
N ILE A 329 2.02 5.22 29.38
CA ILE A 329 0.72 5.81 29.77
C ILE A 329 -0.40 4.78 29.68
#